data_AF-A0A453MIH0-F1
#
_entry.id   AF-A0A453MIH0-F1
#
_cell.length_a   1.000
_cell.length_b   1.000
_cell.length_c   1.000
_cell.angle_alpha   90.00
_cell.angle_beta   90.00
_cell.angle_gamma   90.00
#
_symmetry.space_group_name_H-M   'P 1'
#
loop_
_entity.id
_entity.type
_entity.pdbx_description
1 polymer ?
#
loop_
_entity_poly.entity_id
_entity_poly.type
_entity_poly.pdbx_seq_one_letter_code
_entity_poly.pdbx_strand_id
1 'polypeptide(L)' 'MAAQGRGSANVAVVLGVLLLCTLVAEAAVFNVGDRGGWSFNTNSWPAGKRFKAGDVLDL' A
#
# COMPACT_ATOMS: atom_id res chain seq x y z
N MET A 1 37.11 19.87 -15.46
CA MET A 1 36.61 19.12 -14.28
C MET A 1 35.19 19.60 -13.96
N ALA A 2 34.17 19.14 -14.71
CA ALA A 2 32.77 19.51 -14.46
C ALA A 2 31.82 18.53 -15.18
N ALA A 3 31.90 17.25 -14.83
CA ALA A 3 30.97 16.22 -15.33
C ALA A 3 30.23 15.49 -14.19
N GLN A 4 30.73 15.57 -12.95
CA GLN A 4 30.21 14.81 -11.79
C GLN A 4 28.89 15.33 -11.20
N GLY A 5 28.46 16.55 -11.51
CA GLY A 5 27.24 17.13 -10.92
C GLY A 5 25.93 16.57 -11.49
N ARG A 6 25.91 16.16 -12.77
CA ARG A 6 24.69 15.70 -13.45
C ARG A 6 24.32 14.25 -13.16
N GLY A 7 25.31 13.37 -13.05
CA GLY A 7 25.08 11.96 -12.73
C GLY A 7 24.44 11.79 -11.35
N SER A 8 24.97 12.48 -10.35
CA SER A 8 24.48 12.44 -8.97
C SER A 8 23.07 13.04 -8.82
N ALA A 9 22.77 14.12 -9.55
CA ALA A 9 21.44 14.72 -9.55
C ALA A 9 20.39 13.79 -10.15
N ASN A 10 20.70 13.09 -11.25
CA ASN A 10 19.78 12.11 -11.84
C ASN A 10 19.52 10.93 -10.90
N VAL A 11 20.55 10.44 -10.20
CA VAL A 11 20.40 9.38 -9.20
C VAL A 11 19.50 9.83 -8.06
N ALA A 12 19.67 11.05 -7.55
CA ALA A 12 18.83 11.61 -6.48
C ALA A 12 17.35 11.76 -6.91
N VAL A 13 17.10 12.21 -8.15
CA VAL A 13 15.74 12.33 -8.69
C VAL A 13 15.08 10.95 -8.84
N VAL A 14 15.80 9.96 -9.38
CA VAL A 14 15.27 8.59 -9.54
C VAL A 14 14.94 7.96 -8.20
N LEU A 15 15.83 8.09 -7.21
CA LEU A 15 15.57 7.61 -5.84
C LEU A 15 14.39 8.34 -5.19
N GLY A 16 14.28 9.66 -5.39
CA GLY A 16 13.15 10.45 -4.92
C GLY A 16 11.82 9.99 -5.53
N VAL A 17 11.78 9.74 -6.84
CA VAL A 17 10.60 9.22 -7.54
C VAL A 17 10.25 7.81 -7.05
N LEU A 18 11.23 6.92 -6.88
CA LEU A 18 10.99 5.57 -6.35
C LEU A 18 10.39 5.62 -4.93
N LEU A 19 10.95 6.46 -4.05
CA LEU A 19 10.41 6.65 -2.69
C LEU A 19 8.98 7.19 -2.73
N LEU A 20 8.68 8.15 -3.61
CA LEU A 20 7.32 8.67 -3.81
C LEU A 20 6.37 7.59 -4.33
N CYS A 21 6.81 6.74 -5.26
CA CYS A 21 6.02 5.60 -5.75
C CYS A 21 5.71 4.60 -4.64
N THR A 22 6.64 4.33 -3.71
CA THR A 22 6.37 3.47 -2.55
C THR A 22 5.45 4.10 -1.50
N LEU A 23 5.36 5.43 -1.46
CA LEU A 23 4.41 6.16 -0.62
C LEU A 23 2.98 6.15 -1.21
N VAL A 24 2.87 6.00 -2.54
CA VAL A 24 1.58 5.89 -3.24
C VAL A 24 1.02 4.48 -3.02
N ALA A 25 0.25 4.38 -1.94
CA ALA A 25 -0.83 3.43 -1.73
C ALA A 25 -0.47 1.93 -1.79
N GLU A 26 0.01 1.40 -0.67
CA GLU A 26 -0.30 0.00 -0.35
C GLU A 26 -1.80 -0.11 0.00
N ALA A 27 -2.57 -0.73 -0.89
CA ALA A 27 -3.93 -1.17 -0.61
C ALA A 27 -3.88 -2.46 0.23
N ALA A 28 -4.49 -2.45 1.41
CA ALA A 28 -4.61 -3.67 2.20
C ALA A 28 -5.73 -4.55 1.63
N VAL A 29 -5.48 -5.86 1.61
CA VAL A 29 -6.50 -6.86 1.28
C VAL A 29 -6.99 -7.49 2.58
N PHE A 30 -8.30 -7.45 2.80
CA PHE A 30 -8.96 -8.00 3.97
C PHE A 30 -9.90 -9.15 3.56
N ASN A 31 -9.58 -10.37 3.98
CA ASN A 31 -10.48 -11.51 3.79
C ASN A 31 -11.66 -11.42 4.75
N VAL A 32 -12.86 -11.38 4.20
CA VAL A 32 -14.06 -11.30 5.03
C VAL A 32 -14.28 -12.61 5.78
N GLY A 33 -14.52 -12.48 7.09
CA GLY A 33 -14.65 -13.63 7.99
C GLY A 33 -13.30 -14.27 8.37
N ASP A 34 -12.18 -13.71 7.92
CA ASP A 34 -10.82 -14.20 8.18
C ASP A 34 -10.71 -15.72 7.85
N ARG A 35 -10.49 -16.58 8.85
CA ARG A 35 -10.42 -18.04 8.65
C ARG A 35 -11.79 -18.70 8.44
N GLY A 36 -12.88 -18.03 8.82
CA GLY A 36 -14.25 -18.53 8.70
C GLY A 36 -14.88 -18.26 7.33
N GLY A 37 -14.27 -17.39 6.51
CA GLY A 37 -14.78 -16.99 5.20
C GLY A 37 -16.12 -16.25 5.26
N TRP A 38 -16.67 -15.94 4.09
CA TRP A 38 -17.95 -15.27 3.98
C TRP A 38 -19.14 -16.19 4.31
N SER A 39 -19.76 -16.01 5.48
CA SER A 39 -20.94 -16.78 5.90
C SER A 39 -21.93 -15.98 6.77
N PHE A 40 -22.99 -16.62 7.25
CA PHE A 40 -23.91 -15.99 8.20
C PHE A 40 -23.19 -15.62 9.52
N ASN A 41 -23.61 -14.53 10.15
CA ASN A 41 -23.02 -14.00 11.40
C ASN A 41 -21.60 -13.43 11.28
N THR A 42 -21.18 -13.01 10.07
CA THR A 42 -19.89 -12.30 9.86
C THR A 42 -19.96 -10.80 10.20
N ASN A 43 -21.04 -10.33 10.81
CA ASN A 43 -21.28 -8.92 11.12
C ASN A 43 -20.34 -8.33 12.19
N SER A 44 -19.73 -9.17 13.02
CA SER A 44 -18.72 -8.75 14.00
C SER A 44 -17.32 -8.64 13.41
N TRP A 45 -17.08 -9.16 12.21
CA TRP A 45 -15.76 -9.20 11.57
C TRP A 45 -15.10 -7.82 11.38
N PRO A 46 -15.82 -6.72 11.06
CA PRO A 46 -15.19 -5.40 10.94
C PRO A 46 -14.63 -4.85 12.27
N ALA A 47 -14.99 -5.43 13.43
CA ALA A 47 -14.63 -4.90 14.73
C ALA A 47 -13.10 -4.86 14.93
N GLY A 48 -12.58 -3.67 15.27
CA GLY A 48 -11.15 -3.45 15.48
C GLY A 48 -10.32 -3.28 14.20
N LYS A 49 -10.92 -3.42 13.01
CA LYS A 49 -10.23 -3.20 11.74
C LYS A 49 -10.29 -1.72 11.34
N ARG A 50 -9.25 -1.25 10.65
CA ARG A 50 -9.14 0.11 10.12
C ARG A 50 -9.04 0.02 8.61
N PHE A 51 -10.12 0.41 7.93
CA PHE A 51 -10.16 0.48 6.47
C PHE A 51 -9.74 1.87 6.00
N LYS A 52 -9.00 1.91 4.91
CA LYS A 52 -8.60 3.11 4.19
C LYS A 52 -9.20 3.08 2.79
N ALA A 53 -9.36 4.25 2.18
CA ALA A 53 -9.76 4.32 0.79
C ALA A 53 -8.70 3.63 -0.08
N GLY A 54 -9.15 2.72 -0.94
CA GLY A 54 -8.28 1.89 -1.78
C GLY A 54 -8.08 0.47 -1.26
N ASP A 55 -8.43 0.15 -0.02
CA ASP A 55 -8.39 -1.22 0.49
C ASP A 55 -9.43 -2.11 -0.20
N VAL A 56 -9.10 -3.40 -0.32
CA VAL A 56 -9.94 -4.41 -0.98
C VAL A 56 -10.49 -5.38 0.06
N LEU A 57 -11.77 -5.71 -0.07
CA LEU A 57 -12.41 -6.80 0.67
C LEU A 57 -12.50 -8.02 -0.23
N ASP A 58 -11.84 -9.10 0.17
CA ASP A 58 -11.83 -10.38 -0.56
C ASP A 58 -12.65 -11.44 0.18
N LEU A 59 -13.12 -12.46 -0.53
CA LEU A 59 -14.17 -13.40 -0.08
C LEU A 59 -13.63 -14.76 0.37
#